data_AF-A0A0R2PM62-F1
#
_entry.id   AF-A0A0R2PM62-F1
#
_cell.length_a   1.000
_cell.length_b   1.000
_cell.length_c   1.000
_cell.angle_alpha   90.00
_cell.angle_beta   90.00
_cell.angle_gamma   90.00
#
_symmetry.space_group_name_H-M   'P 1'
#
loop_
_entity.id
_entity.type
_entity.pdbx_description
1 polymer ?
#
loop_
_entity_poly.entity_id
_entity_poly.type
_entity_poly.pdbx_seq_one_letter_code
_entity_poly.pdbx_strand_id
1 'polypeptide(L)'
;MYLVLIRPQRKRAKAAKELQSSLQEGDHVLLNAGIYGYISQIEDDKPYVWFEANTGVEFRISRTAIAGKTPDPANPSAEQK
;
A
#
# COMPACT_ATOMS: atom_id res chain seq x y z
N MET A 1 -26.62 9.53 -20.05
CA MET A 1 -25.14 9.55 -20.16
C MET A 1 -24.44 9.68 -18.80
N TYR A 2 -24.94 9.02 -17.73
CA TYR A 2 -24.36 9.07 -16.37
C TYR A 2 -23.83 7.72 -15.87
N LEU A 3 -24.12 6.63 -16.59
CA LEU A 3 -23.82 5.26 -16.15
C LEU A 3 -22.37 4.83 -16.42
N VAL A 4 -21.64 5.57 -17.28
CA VAL A 4 -20.28 5.23 -17.71
C VAL A 4 -19.21 5.85 -16.79
N LEU A 5 -19.46 7.01 -16.17
CA LEU A 5 -18.49 7.70 -15.30
C LEU A 5 -18.59 7.32 -13.80
N ILE A 6 -19.75 6.87 -13.31
CA ILE A 6 -19.92 6.49 -11.90
C ILE A 6 -19.26 5.13 -11.57
N ARG A 7 -19.24 4.19 -12.52
CA ARG A 7 -18.59 2.88 -12.35
C ARG A 7 -17.08 2.94 -12.11
N PRO A 8 -16.27 3.71 -12.87
CA PRO A 8 -14.82 3.74 -12.65
C PRO A 8 -14.44 4.33 -11.30
N GLN A 9 -15.17 5.33 -10.79
CA GLN A 9 -14.87 5.93 -9.49
C GLN A 9 -15.20 4.98 -8.33
N ARG A 10 -16.37 4.32 -8.36
CA ARG A 10 -16.72 3.29 -7.36
C ARG A 10 -15.73 2.12 -7.39
N LYS A 11 -15.27 1.71 -8.57
CA LYS A 11 -14.25 0.66 -8.72
C LYS A 11 -12.90 1.07 -8.09
N ARG A 12 -12.44 2.31 -8.32
CA ARG A 12 -11.21 2.84 -7.71
C ARG A 12 -11.30 2.92 -6.19
N ALA A 13 -12.43 3.40 -5.65
CA ALA A 13 -12.63 3.47 -4.21
C ALA A 13 -12.67 2.08 -3.55
N LYS A 14 -13.32 1.10 -4.19
CA LYS A 14 -13.34 -0.29 -3.72
C LYS A 14 -11.93 -0.90 -3.73
N ALA A 15 -11.20 -0.72 -4.82
CA ALA A 15 -9.82 -1.20 -4.95
C ALA A 15 -8.88 -0.56 -3.90
N ALA A 16 -9.01 0.74 -3.62
CA ALA A 16 -8.23 1.40 -2.58
C ALA A 16 -8.52 0.84 -1.18
N LYS A 17 -9.79 0.54 -0.88
CA LYS A 17 -10.18 -0.08 0.38
C LYS A 17 -9.66 -1.52 0.49
N GLU A 18 -9.77 -2.30 -0.58
CA GLU A 18 -9.25 -3.67 -0.66
C GLU A 18 -7.72 -3.69 -0.48
N LEU A 19 -7.01 -2.75 -1.12
CA LEU A 19 -5.57 -2.58 -0.93
C LEU A 19 -5.24 -2.33 0.55
N GLN A 20 -5.90 -1.35 1.17
CA GLN A 20 -5.67 -1.01 2.59
C GLN A 20 -5.93 -2.17 3.54
N SER A 21 -6.93 -3.01 3.25
CA SER A 21 -7.24 -4.21 4.02
C SER A 21 -6.29 -5.38 3.74
N SER A 22 -5.59 -5.38 2.61
CA SER A 22 -4.65 -6.43 2.24
C SER A 22 -3.24 -6.22 2.80
N LEU A 23 -2.93 -5.05 3.34
CA LEU A 23 -1.60 -4.71 3.86
C LEU A 23 -1.25 -5.55 5.08
N GLN A 24 -0.01 -6.03 5.11
CA GLN A 24 0.56 -6.87 6.15
C GLN A 24 1.95 -6.35 6.54
N GLU A 25 2.39 -6.71 7.75
CA GLU A 25 3.76 -6.48 8.19
C GLU A 25 4.74 -7.23 7.27
N GLY A 26 5.84 -6.58 6.91
CA GLY A 26 6.82 -7.09 5.94
C GLY A 26 6.47 -6.83 4.47
N ASP A 27 5.28 -6.27 4.15
CA ASP A 27 4.97 -5.92 2.77
C ASP A 27 5.86 -4.78 2.27
N HIS A 28 6.45 -4.97 1.09
CA HIS A 28 7.08 -3.89 0.34
C HIS A 28 6.00 -3.04 -0.35
N VAL A 29 6.09 -1.73 -0.18
CA VAL A 29 5.07 -0.80 -0.65
C VAL A 29 5.68 0.42 -1.34
N LEU A 30 4.93 0.93 -2.31
CA LEU A 30 5.18 2.23 -2.93
C LEU A 30 4.20 3.24 -2.32
N LEU A 31 4.73 4.38 -1.87
CA LEU A 31 3.91 5.50 -1.43
C LEU A 31 3.54 6.40 -2.60
N ASN A 32 2.43 7.14 -2.46
CA ASN A 32 1.97 8.12 -3.46
C ASN A 32 3.02 9.21 -3.76
N ALA A 33 3.96 9.44 -2.83
CA ALA A 33 5.07 10.37 -2.99
C ALA A 33 6.27 9.80 -3.79
N GLY A 34 6.19 8.55 -4.25
CA GLY A 34 7.28 7.89 -5.00
C GLY A 34 8.34 7.23 -4.12
N ILE A 35 8.07 7.02 -2.83
CA ILE A 35 9.00 6.42 -1.87
C ILE A 35 8.73 4.92 -1.78
N TYR A 36 9.81 4.12 -1.85
CA TYR A 36 9.79 2.68 -1.64
C TYR A 36 10.29 2.34 -0.24
N GLY A 37 9.75 1.27 0.33
CA GLY A 37 10.17 0.72 1.60
C GLY A 37 9.27 -0.44 2.00
N TYR A 38 9.28 -0.81 3.27
CA TYR A 38 8.44 -1.88 3.79
C TYR A 38 7.65 -1.44 5.01
N ILE A 39 6.57 -2.18 5.29
CA ILE A 39 5.77 -1.99 6.49
C ILE A 39 6.43 -2.73 7.65
N SER A 40 6.92 -1.99 8.62
CA SER A 40 7.53 -2.55 9.84
C SER A 40 6.46 -3.11 10.78
N GLN A 41 5.38 -2.35 10.99
CA GLN A 41 4.31 -2.73 11.91
C GLN A 41 2.95 -2.16 11.49
N ILE A 42 1.89 -2.94 11.72
CA ILE A 42 0.50 -2.55 11.49
C ILE A 42 -0.29 -2.60 12.79
N GLU A 43 -1.04 -1.53 13.05
CA GLU A 43 -1.99 -1.47 14.16
C GLU A 43 -3.39 -1.28 13.56
N ASP A 44 -4.26 -2.30 13.68
CA ASP A 44 -5.56 -2.36 12.96
C ASP A 44 -6.50 -1.20 13.28
N ASP A 45 -6.47 -0.71 14.52
CA ASP A 45 -7.32 0.40 14.96
C ASP A 45 -6.75 1.78 14.64
N LYS A 46 -5.58 1.84 13.97
CA LYS A 46 -4.88 3.09 13.69
C LYS A 46 -4.96 3.49 12.20
N PRO A 47 -5.14 4.79 11.91
CA PRO A 47 -5.17 5.30 10.53
C PRO A 47 -3.78 5.37 9.87
N TYR A 48 -2.74 4.94 10.58
CA TYR A 48 -1.34 4.95 10.15
C TYR A 48 -0.69 3.58 10.32
N VAL A 49 0.41 3.37 9.60
CA VAL A 49 1.30 2.21 9.73
C VAL A 49 2.73 2.70 9.95
N TRP A 50 3.55 1.82 10.53
CA TRP A 50 4.98 2.06 10.65
C TRP A 50 5.67 1.61 9.37
N PHE A 51 6.43 2.51 8.78
CA PHE A 51 7.07 2.35 7.48
C PHE A 51 8.55 2.67 7.60
N GLU A 52 9.37 1.80 7.03
CA GLU A 52 10.81 1.95 7.01
C GLU A 52 11.29 2.04 5.56
N ALA A 53 11.90 3.18 5.23
CA ALA A 53 12.50 3.42 3.91
C ALA A 53 13.99 3.04 3.88
N ASN A 54 14.64 3.09 5.05
CA ASN A 54 16.06 2.80 5.21
C ASN A 54 16.32 2.39 6.67
N THR A 55 17.37 1.59 6.87
CA THR A 55 17.68 0.96 8.15
C THR A 55 17.75 1.97 9.30
N GLY A 56 16.86 1.80 10.29
CA GLY A 56 16.83 2.59 11.51
C GLY A 56 16.09 3.92 11.40
N VAL A 57 15.41 4.19 10.27
CA VAL A 57 14.55 5.37 10.12
C VAL A 57 13.10 4.93 9.87
N GLU A 58 12.32 4.97 10.94
CA GLU A 58 10.92 4.58 10.93
C GLU A 58 10.00 5.81 10.93
N PHE A 59 8.99 5.79 10.05
CA PHE A 59 8.00 6.84 9.91
C PHE A 59 6.60 6.28 10.16
N ARG A 60 5.73 7.12 10.72
CA ARG A 60 4.29 6.86 10.70
C ARG A 60 3.69 7.51 9.47
N ILE A 61 3.18 6.68 8.57
CA ILE A 61 2.51 7.11 7.34
C ILE A 61 1.04 6.76 7.38
N SER A 62 0.18 7.56 6.74
CA SER A 62 -1.23 7.18 6.62
C SER A 62 -1.37 5.93 5.76
N ARG A 63 -2.29 5.03 6.13
CA ARG A 63 -2.70 3.88 5.27
C ARG A 63 -3.15 4.32 3.88
N THR A 64 -3.67 5.54 3.77
CA THR A 64 -4.12 6.13 2.49
C THR A 64 -2.97 6.63 1.61
N ALA A 65 -1.77 6.80 2.18
CA ALA A 65 -0.59 7.23 1.45
C ALA A 65 0.07 6.10 0.65
N ILE A 66 -0.36 4.85 0.85
CA ILE A 66 0.15 3.68 0.14
C ILE A 66 -0.52 3.58 -1.22
N ALA A 67 0.29 3.68 -2.28
CA ALA A 67 -0.15 3.60 -3.67
C ALA A 67 -0.39 2.14 -4.10
N GLY A 68 0.42 1.21 -3.59
CA GLY A 68 0.35 -0.19 -3.94
C GLY A 68 1.43 -1.03 -3.28
N LYS A 69 1.24 -2.35 -3.28
CA LYS A 69 2.29 -3.31 -2.96
C LYS A 69 3.27 -3.42 -4.13
N THR A 70 4.55 -3.47 -3.82
CA THR A 70 5.62 -3.71 -4.80
C THR A 70 6.26 -5.06 -4.48
N PRO A 71 6.65 -5.87 -5.47
CA PRO A 71 7.49 -7.03 -5.21
C PRO A 71 8.79 -6.61 -4.51
N ASP A 72 9.24 -7.43 -3.57
CA ASP A 72 10.51 -7.22 -2.87
C ASP A 72 11.66 -7.20 -3.90
N PRO A 73 12.47 -6.12 -3.99
CA PRO A 73 13.61 -6.07 -4.89
C PRO A 73 14.66 -7.17 -4.61
N ALA A 74 14.66 -7.81 -3.44
CA ALA A 74 15.53 -8.93 -3.11
C ALA A 74 15.02 -10.29 -3.64
N ASN A 75 13.74 -10.40 -4.04
CA ASN A 75 13.18 -11.64 -4.55
C ASN A 75 12.24 -11.43 -5.76
N PRO A 76 12.79 -11.20 -6.96
CA PRO A 76 12.02 -11.00 -8.20
C PRO A 76 11.25 -12.25 -8.70
N SER A 77 11.26 -13.35 -7.94
CA SER A 77 10.67 -14.65 -8.32
C SER A 77 9.16 -14.75 -8.09
N ALA A 78 8.50 -13.73 -7.53
CA ALA A 78 7.07 -13.77 -7.19
C ALA A 78 6.12 -13.55 -8.39
N GLU A 79 6.63 -13.42 -9.61
CA GLU A 79 5.85 -13.07 -10.81
C GLU A 79 5.44 -14.27 -11.70
N GLN A 80 5.52 -15.51 -11.21
CA GLN A 80 5.06 -16.66 -11.99
C GLN A 80 4.05 -17.53 -11.22
N LYS A 81 2.80 -17.08 -11.17
CA LYS A 81 1.63 -17.96 -11.29
C LYS A 81 0.35 -17.24 -11.66
#